data_AF-A0A8C2RI61-F1
#
_entry.id   AF-A0A8C2RI61-F1
#
_cell.length_a   1.000
_cell.length_b   1.000
_cell.length_c   1.000
_cell.angle_alpha   90.00
_cell.angle_beta   90.00
_cell.angle_gamma   90.00
#
_symmetry.space_group_name_H-M   'P 1'
#
loop_
_entity.id
_entity.type
_entity.pdbx_description
1 polymer ?
#
loop_
_entity_poly.entity_id
_entity_poly.type
_entity_poly.pdbx_seq_one_letter_code
_entity_poly.pdbx_strand_id
1 'polypeptide(L)'
;MRRMAFILGSSLLLLMIHWNCVIGHFQRFWGASSYFWQAQWERLLSTFEGKEWLLYVLGVTQVPLLVYWPFSGLLLVVETGKPNFISRYRIQVDNNGCAGQTWLCHGMKLNRD
;
A
#
# COMPACT_ATOMS: atom_id res chain seq x y z
N MET A 1 6.20 -0.21 39.66
CA MET A 1 5.59 1.08 39.27
C MET A 1 6.62 2.17 39.00
N ARG A 2 7.39 2.67 39.97
CA ARG A 2 8.32 3.82 39.78
C ARG A 2 9.36 3.63 38.66
N ARG A 3 10.05 2.47 38.61
CA ARG A 3 11.06 2.20 37.55
C ARG A 3 10.46 2.17 36.14
N MET A 4 9.27 1.59 35.97
CA MET A 4 8.58 1.60 34.68
C MET A 4 8.20 3.02 34.27
N ALA A 5 7.70 3.83 35.20
CA ALA A 5 7.37 5.23 34.93
C ALA A 5 8.61 6.04 34.50
N PHE A 6 9.77 5.79 35.11
CA PHE A 6 11.04 6.40 34.67
C PHE A 6 11.44 5.93 33.27
N ILE A 7 11.38 4.62 32.98
CA ILE A 7 11.74 4.08 31.65
C ILE A 7 10.80 4.61 30.56
N LEU A 8 9.49 4.60 30.82
CA LEU A 8 8.48 5.13 29.90
C LEU A 8 8.65 6.64 29.70
N GLY A 9 8.87 7.40 30.78
CA GLY A 9 9.08 8.85 30.71
C GLY A 9 10.33 9.23 29.92
N SER A 10 11.47 8.59 30.20
CA SER A 10 12.73 8.84 29.48
C SER A 10 12.63 8.44 28.01
N SER A 11 11.97 7.33 27.69
CA SER A 11 11.78 6.89 26.30
C SER A 11 10.89 7.86 25.52
N LEU A 12 9.83 8.38 26.15
CA LEU A 12 8.93 9.36 25.52
C LEU A 12 9.65 10.67 25.21
N LEU A 13 10.50 11.15 26.12
CA LEU A 13 11.30 12.36 25.90
C LEU A 13 12.31 12.19 24.75
N LEU A 14 13.00 11.05 24.69
CA LEU A 14 13.92 10.72 23.59
C LEU A 14 13.17 10.63 22.26
N LEU A 15 11.99 10.03 22.25
CA LEU A 15 11.12 9.95 21.08
C LEU A 15 10.68 11.34 20.61
N MET A 16 10.31 12.24 21.52
CA MET A 16 9.95 13.62 21.17
C MET A 16 11.13 14.38 20.53
N ILE A 17 12.33 14.28 21.10
CA ILE A 17 13.53 14.93 20.54
C ILE A 17 13.85 14.37 19.15
N HIS A 18 13.75 13.05 19.00
CA HIS A 18 13.96 12.39 17.71
C HIS A 18 12.97 12.87 16.66
N TRP A 19 11.66 12.87 16.96
CA TRP A 19 10.64 13.37 16.03
C TRP A 19 10.79 14.84 15.70
N ASN A 20 11.16 15.67 16.67
CA ASN A 20 11.38 17.09 16.41
C ASN A 20 12.54 17.30 15.41
N CYS A 21 13.60 16.50 15.53
CA CYS A 21 14.72 16.52 14.59
C CYS A 21 14.28 16.02 13.20
N VAL A 22 13.57 14.88 13.15
CA VAL A 22 13.07 14.30 11.90
C VAL A 22 12.15 15.28 11.17
N ILE A 23 11.18 15.88 11.87
CA ILE A 23 10.25 16.86 11.28
C ILE A 23 11.01 18.08 10.78
N GLY A 24 11.99 18.60 11.53
CA GLY A 24 12.79 19.75 11.09
C GLY A 24 13.59 19.45 9.80
N HIS A 25 14.22 18.28 9.73
CA HIS A 25 14.92 17.85 8.52
C HIS A 25 13.96 17.61 7.35
N PHE A 26 12.82 16.98 7.62
CA PHE A 26 11.80 16.71 6.61
C PHE A 26 11.18 18.00 6.08
N GLN A 27 10.91 18.99 6.93
CA GLN A 27 10.44 20.31 6.51
C GLN A 27 11.45 21.00 5.60
N ARG A 28 12.74 20.94 5.93
CA ARG A 28 13.77 21.59 5.12
C ARG A 28 13.95 20.89 3.77
N PHE A 29 13.90 19.56 3.77
CA PHE A 29 13.92 18.76 2.56
C PHE A 29 12.67 19.01 1.70
N TRP A 30 11.49 18.95 2.29
CA TRP A 30 10.20 19.15 1.61
C TRP A 30 10.07 20.58 1.08
N GLY A 31 10.52 21.58 1.84
CA GLY A 31 10.55 22.97 1.39
C GLY A 31 11.44 23.15 0.15
N ALA A 32 12.64 22.57 0.15
CA ALA A 32 13.53 22.60 -1.01
C ALA A 32 12.94 21.82 -2.21
N SER A 33 12.35 20.66 -1.97
CA SER A 33 11.68 19.85 -2.99
C SER A 33 10.47 20.56 -3.59
N SER A 34 9.72 21.33 -2.79
CA SER A 34 8.58 22.12 -3.24
C SER A 34 9.04 23.21 -4.20
N TYR A 35 10.10 23.95 -3.85
CA TYR A 35 10.66 24.98 -4.72
C TYR A 35 11.15 24.39 -6.05
N PHE A 36 11.84 23.25 -6.00
CA PHE A 36 12.27 22.54 -7.21
C PHE A 36 11.09 22.13 -8.09
N TRP A 37 10.08 21.48 -7.52
CA TRP A 37 8.92 21.03 -8.31
C TRP A 37 8.15 22.22 -8.87
N GLN A 38 8.00 23.28 -8.09
CA GLN A 38 7.32 24.50 -8.54
C GLN A 38 8.04 25.14 -9.72
N ALA A 39 9.36 25.31 -9.66
CA ALA A 39 10.13 25.83 -10.78
C ALA A 39 10.02 24.94 -12.04
N GLN A 40 9.95 23.63 -11.86
CA GLN A 40 9.79 22.70 -12.97
C GLN A 40 8.37 22.75 -13.56
N TRP A 41 7.33 22.93 -12.74
CA TRP A 41 5.95 23.14 -13.19
C TRP A 41 5.78 24.46 -13.92
N GLU A 42 6.39 25.54 -13.44
CA GLU A 42 6.36 26.84 -14.11
C GLU A 42 7.02 26.78 -15.50
N ARG A 43 8.15 26.06 -15.63
CA ARG A 43 8.79 25.81 -16.93
C ARG A 43 7.93 24.94 -17.85
N LEU A 44 7.26 23.94 -17.31
CA LEU A 44 6.34 23.11 -18.06
C LEU A 44 5.19 23.97 -18.59
N LEU A 45 4.51 24.71 -17.71
CA LEU A 45 3.38 25.56 -18.06
C LEU A 45 3.74 26.62 -19.10
N SER A 46 4.89 27.28 -18.97
CA SER A 46 5.34 28.25 -19.98
C SER A 46 5.66 27.61 -21.33
N THR A 47 6.17 26.38 -21.36
CA THR A 47 6.43 25.64 -22.61
C THR A 47 5.14 25.24 -23.33
N PHE A 48 4.06 25.01 -22.57
CA PHE A 48 2.76 24.57 -23.07
C PHE A 48 1.72 25.70 -23.09
N GLU A 49 2.13 26.95 -22.90
CA GLU A 49 1.25 28.12 -22.97
C GLU A 49 0.60 28.18 -24.38
N GLY A 50 -0.73 28.15 -24.43
CA GLY A 50 -1.51 28.04 -25.67
C GLY A 50 -1.78 26.60 -26.18
N LYS A 51 -1.28 25.56 -25.51
CA LYS A 51 -1.55 24.14 -25.79
C LYS A 51 -2.08 23.40 -24.55
N GLU A 52 -2.96 24.07 -23.82
CA GLU A 52 -3.51 23.62 -22.53
C GLU A 52 -4.21 22.26 -22.62
N TRP A 53 -4.83 21.97 -23.77
CA TRP A 53 -5.47 20.69 -24.05
C TRP A 53 -4.48 19.51 -23.99
N LEU A 54 -3.23 19.72 -24.40
CA LEU A 54 -2.22 18.68 -24.46
C LEU A 54 -1.68 18.38 -23.05
N LEU A 55 -1.56 19.41 -22.19
CA LEU A 55 -1.30 19.23 -20.76
C LEU A 55 -2.43 18.46 -20.08
N TYR A 56 -3.69 18.78 -20.39
CA TYR A 56 -4.84 18.07 -19.83
C TYR A 56 -4.85 16.60 -20.23
N VAL A 57 -4.66 16.30 -21.52
CA VAL A 57 -4.59 14.92 -22.02
C VAL A 57 -3.41 14.17 -21.41
N LEU A 58 -2.24 14.81 -21.27
CA LEU A 58 -1.09 14.21 -20.60
C LEU A 58 -1.40 13.93 -19.13
N GLY A 59 -1.98 14.88 -18.39
CA GLY A 59 -2.33 14.67 -16.98
C GLY A 59 -3.33 13.53 -16.78
N VAL A 60 -4.41 13.52 -17.55
CA VAL A 60 -5.47 12.49 -17.46
C VAL A 60 -4.98 11.12 -17.90
N THR A 61 -4.01 11.04 -18.81
CA THR A 61 -3.49 9.76 -19.32
C THR A 61 -2.33 9.22 -18.48
N GLN A 62 -1.40 10.09 -18.08
CA GLN A 62 -0.19 9.69 -17.34
C GLN A 62 -0.50 9.25 -15.91
N VAL A 63 -1.42 9.91 -15.20
CA VAL A 63 -1.75 9.54 -13.80
C VAL A 63 -2.28 8.10 -13.70
N PRO A 64 -3.30 7.67 -14.45
CA PRO A 64 -3.73 6.27 -14.43
C PRO A 64 -2.66 5.33 -15.00
N LEU A 65 -1.90 5.72 -16.03
CA LEU A 65 -0.82 4.87 -16.52
C LEU A 65 0.28 4.62 -15.47
N LEU A 66 0.66 5.63 -14.70
CA LEU A 66 1.76 5.53 -13.74
C LEU A 66 1.34 4.99 -12.38
N VAL A 67 0.07 5.16 -11.99
CA VAL A 67 -0.40 4.72 -10.67
C VAL A 67 -1.21 3.44 -10.78
N TYR A 68 -2.20 3.42 -11.67
CA TYR A 68 -3.13 2.29 -11.76
C TYR A 68 -2.46 1.04 -12.32
N TRP A 69 -1.65 1.14 -13.38
CA TRP A 69 -1.01 -0.04 -13.96
C TRP A 69 -0.01 -0.74 -13.05
N PRO A 70 0.97 -0.06 -12.40
CA PRO A 70 1.87 -0.76 -11.50
C PRO A 70 1.18 -1.25 -10.23
N PHE A 71 0.19 -0.51 -9.70
CA PHE A 71 -0.58 -0.98 -8.55
C PHE A 71 -1.42 -2.22 -8.89
N SER A 72 -2.09 -2.21 -10.03
CA SER A 72 -2.84 -3.37 -10.55
C SER A 72 -1.90 -4.53 -10.87
N GLY A 73 -0.73 -4.26 -11.45
CA GLY A 73 0.31 -5.27 -11.68
C GLY A 73 0.82 -5.89 -10.38
N LEU A 74 1.02 -5.08 -9.34
CA LEU A 74 1.42 -5.56 -8.01
C LEU A 74 0.32 -6.43 -7.38
N LEU A 75 -0.94 -5.97 -7.43
CA LEU A 75 -2.10 -6.75 -6.97
C LEU A 75 -2.21 -8.07 -7.73
N LEU A 76 -2.04 -8.07 -9.05
CA LEU A 76 -2.00 -9.28 -9.86
C LEU A 76 -0.87 -10.21 -9.44
N VAL A 77 0.34 -9.70 -9.15
CA VAL A 77 1.47 -10.53 -8.67
C VAL A 77 1.16 -11.15 -7.30
N VAL A 78 0.47 -10.42 -6.43
CA VAL A 78 0.01 -10.91 -5.11
C VAL A 78 -1.07 -11.99 -5.28
N GLU A 79 -2.03 -11.78 -6.18
CA GLU A 79 -3.14 -12.71 -6.44
C GLU A 79 -2.70 -13.98 -7.18
N THR A 80 -1.76 -13.86 -8.13
CA THR A 80 -1.20 -14.98 -8.93
C THR A 80 -0.28 -15.90 -8.10
N GLY A 81 -0.07 -15.60 -6.81
CA GLY A 81 0.54 -16.55 -5.87
C GLY A 81 2.05 -16.76 -6.04
N LYS A 82 2.74 -15.89 -6.78
CA LYS A 82 4.19 -16.00 -7.04
C LYS A 82 5.11 -15.37 -5.97
N PRO A 83 4.64 -15.12 -4.75
CA PRO A 83 5.51 -15.27 -3.60
C PRO A 83 5.03 -16.43 -2.73
N ASN A 84 5.84 -17.50 -2.67
CA ASN A 84 5.71 -18.66 -1.76
C ASN A 84 5.63 -18.29 -0.26
N PHE A 85 5.66 -17.00 0.08
CA PHE A 85 5.57 -16.47 1.44
C PHE A 85 4.13 -16.11 1.85
N ILE A 86 3.26 -15.73 0.91
CA ILE A 86 1.87 -15.31 1.21
C ILE A 86 0.92 -16.52 1.23
N SER A 87 1.25 -17.60 0.52
CA SER A 87 0.42 -18.82 0.48
C SER A 87 0.27 -19.49 1.86
N ARG A 88 1.23 -19.31 2.78
CA ARG A 88 1.16 -19.87 4.15
C ARG A 88 0.08 -19.25 5.03
N TYR A 89 -0.43 -18.07 4.66
CA TYR A 89 -1.46 -17.35 5.43
C TYR A 89 -2.80 -17.24 4.69
N ARG A 90 -2.93 -17.82 3.48
CA ARG A 90 -4.19 -17.82 2.74
C ARG A 90 -5.14 -18.85 3.37
N ILE A 91 -5.77 -18.48 4.48
CA ILE A 91 -6.90 -19.20 5.08
C ILE A 91 -8.15 -18.81 4.28
N GLN A 92 -8.25 -19.33 3.06
CA GLN A 92 -9.53 -19.52 2.39
C GLN A 92 -9.50 -20.92 1.80
N VAL A 93 -9.68 -21.90 2.69
CA VAL A 93 -10.33 -23.15 2.30
C VAL A 93 -11.72 -22.75 1.84
N ASP A 94 -11.93 -22.85 0.54
CA ASP A 94 -13.23 -23.12 -0.07
C ASP A 94 -14.07 -24.00 0.88
N ASN A 95 -15.04 -23.38 1.56
CA ASN A 95 -16.02 -24.07 2.38
C ASN A 95 -17.27 -24.43 1.55
N ASN A 96 -17.14 -24.51 0.23
CA ASN A 96 -18.25 -24.73 -0.69
C ASN A 96 -18.04 -25.92 -1.65
N GLY A 97 -16.89 -26.60 -1.65
CA GLY A 97 -16.65 -27.75 -2.52
C GLY A 97 -16.70 -29.14 -1.88
N CYS A 98 -16.35 -29.29 -0.60
CA CYS A 98 -15.96 -30.61 -0.06
C CYS A 98 -16.50 -30.96 1.33
N ALA A 99 -17.59 -30.33 1.79
CA ALA A 99 -18.32 -30.84 2.95
C ALA A 99 -19.43 -31.84 2.55
N GLY A 100 -20.04 -31.70 1.36
CA GLY A 100 -21.21 -32.50 0.97
C GLY A 100 -20.93 -33.95 0.57
N GLN A 101 -19.76 -34.26 0.00
CA GLN A 101 -19.50 -35.60 -0.54
C GLN A 101 -19.17 -36.65 0.54
N THR A 102 -18.52 -36.24 1.63
CA THR A 102 -18.18 -37.11 2.74
C THR A 102 -19.42 -37.54 3.54
N TRP A 103 -20.39 -36.64 3.76
CA TRP A 103 -21.66 -36.99 4.41
C TRP A 103 -22.54 -37.89 3.53
N LEU A 104 -22.57 -37.67 2.21
CA LEU A 104 -23.32 -38.51 1.27
C LEU A 104 -22.75 -39.94 1.19
N CYS A 105 -21.42 -40.08 1.14
CA CYS A 105 -20.77 -41.40 1.13
C CYS A 105 -20.90 -42.14 2.46
N HIS A 106 -20.89 -41.43 3.59
CA HIS A 106 -21.04 -42.06 4.91
C HIS A 106 -22.50 -42.40 5.23
N GLY A 107 -23.46 -41.59 4.77
CA GLY A 107 -24.90 -41.84 4.94
C GLY A 107 -25.44 -43.01 4.11
N MET A 108 -24.92 -43.23 2.89
CA MET A 108 -25.30 -44.39 2.07
C MET A 108 -24.78 -45.73 2.60
N LYS A 109 -23.75 -45.72 3.47
CA LYS A 109 -23.17 -46.93 4.05
C LYS A 109 -23.94 -47.39 5.29
N LEU A 110 -24.49 -46.45 6.07
CA LEU A 110 -25.28 -46.73 7.29
C LEU A 110 -26.73 -47.17 7.01
N ASN A 111 -27.22 -47.08 5.77
CA ASN A 111 -28.58 -47.48 5.39
C ASN A 111 -28.60 -48.80 4.57
N ARG A 112 -27.48 -49.54 4.57
CA ARG A 112 -27.33 -50.83 3.88
C ARG A 112 -27.12 -52.00 4.86
N ASP A 113 -27.01 -51.71 6.16
CA ASP A 113 -26.89 -52.68 7.24
C ASP A 113 -28.20 -52.69 8.05
#